data_AF-A0A838DVM5-F1
#
_entry.id   AF-A0A838DVM5-F1
#
_cell.length_a   1.000
_cell.length_b   1.000
_cell.length_c   1.000
_cell.angle_alpha   90.00
_cell.angle_beta   90.00
_cell.angle_gamma   90.00
#
_symmetry.space_group_name_H-M   'P 1'
#
loop_
_entity.id
_entity.type
_entity.pdbx_description
1 polymer ?
#
loop_
_entity_poly.entity_id
_entity_poly.type
_entity_poly.pdbx_seq_one_letter_code
_entity_poly.pdbx_strand_id
1 'polypeptide(L)'
;MMATLQITQKLSITPLIEVQSPTFAECYVIGVRWRLFGWHEHGEVEAQGPLPEQYLINNLTMYAQAHPFDGQHHASLRSNLGFFVGMLHGGVLTPTGTVRPDATTLVVLHTEDFREGYMRGRRDYFTQYEEISHTEDDLLEVLTWYAQDDLYLGDQESTLHWAMGCIVGELSGRLFPMTEQERLHEYALSPVEQATMLQEA
;
A
#
# COMPACT_ATOMS: atom_id res chain seq x y z
N MET A 1 -9.13 2.70 -49.25
CA MET A 1 -8.62 2.13 -47.99
C MET A 1 -8.93 3.13 -46.89
N MET A 2 -9.74 2.76 -45.89
CA MET A 2 -9.99 3.61 -44.72
C MET A 2 -8.93 3.33 -43.66
N ALA A 3 -8.29 4.38 -43.15
CA ALA A 3 -7.37 4.29 -42.03
C ALA A 3 -8.18 4.22 -40.73
N THR A 4 -8.01 3.14 -39.98
CA THR A 4 -8.59 2.99 -38.64
C THR A 4 -7.76 3.80 -37.66
N LEU A 5 -8.37 4.79 -37.01
CA LEU A 5 -7.74 5.55 -35.93
C LEU A 5 -7.77 4.70 -34.65
N GLN A 6 -6.63 4.17 -34.20
CA GLN A 6 -6.52 3.57 -32.87
C GLN A 6 -6.32 4.68 -31.84
N ILE A 7 -7.37 4.99 -31.07
CA ILE A 7 -7.23 5.82 -29.88
C ILE A 7 -6.68 4.92 -28.77
N THR A 8 -5.40 5.06 -28.45
CA THR A 8 -4.82 4.44 -27.25
C THR A 8 -5.24 5.26 -26.04
N GLN A 9 -6.20 4.76 -25.25
CA GLN A 9 -6.54 5.39 -23.98
C GLN A 9 -5.30 5.34 -23.06
N LYS A 10 -4.84 6.51 -22.64
CA LYS A 10 -3.80 6.63 -21.61
C LYS A 10 -4.47 6.46 -20.25
N LEU A 11 -4.08 5.42 -19.53
CA LEU A 11 -4.49 5.23 -18.13
C LEU A 11 -3.88 6.35 -17.27
N SER A 12 -4.72 7.11 -16.58
CA SER A 12 -4.30 8.14 -15.62
C SER A 12 -4.74 7.72 -14.23
N ILE A 13 -3.78 7.53 -13.34
CA ILE A 13 -4.02 7.14 -11.94
C ILE A 13 -3.18 8.01 -11.03
N THR A 14 -3.72 8.32 -9.84
CA THR A 14 -2.97 8.97 -8.78
C THR A 14 -2.22 7.90 -7.99
N PRO A 15 -0.88 7.95 -7.88
CA PRO A 15 -0.13 6.95 -7.13
C PRO A 15 -0.51 6.93 -5.63
N LEU A 16 -0.33 5.77 -5.01
CA LEU A 16 -0.55 5.56 -3.56
C LEU A 16 0.44 6.33 -2.67
N ILE A 17 1.58 6.76 -3.24
CA ILE A 17 2.63 7.48 -2.54
C ILE A 17 3.13 8.64 -3.40
N GLU A 18 3.87 9.56 -2.80
CA GLU A 18 4.61 10.58 -3.53
C GLU A 18 5.88 9.97 -4.14
N VAL A 19 5.86 9.76 -5.45
CA VAL A 19 6.95 9.11 -6.18
C VAL A 19 8.02 10.13 -6.57
N GLN A 20 9.25 9.94 -6.11
CA GLN A 20 10.38 10.84 -6.38
C GLN A 20 11.40 10.27 -7.37
N SER A 21 11.48 8.93 -7.46
CA SER A 21 12.46 8.17 -8.22
C SER A 21 11.88 7.71 -9.55
N PRO A 22 12.55 8.01 -10.68
CA PRO A 22 12.14 7.48 -11.99
C PRO A 22 12.08 5.96 -12.03
N THR A 23 13.02 5.29 -11.34
CA THR A 23 13.08 3.82 -11.28
C THR A 23 11.90 3.26 -10.51
N PHE A 24 11.55 3.88 -9.38
CA PHE A 24 10.36 3.50 -8.62
C PHE A 24 9.11 3.69 -9.49
N ALA A 25 8.97 4.84 -10.14
CA ALA A 25 7.84 5.17 -11.00
C ALA A 25 7.65 4.15 -12.14
N GLU A 26 8.74 3.77 -12.81
CA GLU A 26 8.71 2.78 -13.89
C GLU A 26 8.22 1.42 -13.37
N CYS A 27 8.84 0.92 -12.29
CA CYS A 27 8.46 -0.36 -11.69
C CYS A 27 7.03 -0.34 -11.14
N TYR A 28 6.59 0.78 -10.58
CA TYR A 28 5.22 0.99 -10.14
C TYR A 28 4.21 0.83 -11.27
N VAL A 29 4.46 1.50 -12.40
CA VAL A 29 3.61 1.38 -13.58
C VAL A 29 3.60 -0.05 -14.10
N ILE A 30 4.74 -0.74 -14.10
CA ILE A 30 4.82 -2.15 -14.48
C ILE A 30 3.93 -3.00 -13.56
N GLY A 31 4.05 -2.86 -12.25
CA GLY A 31 3.23 -3.59 -11.27
C GLY A 31 1.73 -3.34 -11.44
N VAL A 32 1.33 -2.07 -11.61
CA VAL A 32 -0.08 -1.73 -11.88
C VAL A 32 -0.59 -2.44 -13.13
N ARG A 33 0.17 -2.39 -14.23
CA ARG A 33 -0.22 -3.01 -15.51
C ARG A 33 -0.29 -4.53 -15.40
N TRP A 34 0.67 -5.14 -14.71
CA TRP A 34 0.68 -6.57 -14.47
C TRP A 34 -0.58 -7.03 -13.75
N ARG A 35 -1.01 -6.28 -12.73
CA ARG A 35 -2.23 -6.67 -12.01
C ARG A 35 -3.51 -6.37 -12.78
N LEU A 36 -3.58 -5.23 -13.47
CA LEU A 36 -4.77 -4.81 -14.23
C LEU A 36 -5.04 -5.66 -15.48
N PHE A 37 -3.99 -6.04 -16.21
CA PHE A 37 -4.12 -6.68 -17.52
C PHE A 37 -3.61 -8.13 -17.53
N GLY A 38 -3.05 -8.61 -16.42
CA GLY A 38 -2.50 -9.95 -16.26
C GLY A 38 -1.24 -10.21 -17.09
N TRP A 39 -0.75 -11.44 -16.99
CA TRP A 39 0.11 -12.03 -18.02
C TRP A 39 -0.84 -12.58 -19.10
N HIS A 40 -0.73 -12.09 -20.34
CA HIS A 40 -1.50 -12.62 -21.46
C HIS A 40 -1.08 -14.06 -21.77
N GLU A 41 -1.58 -15.06 -21.05
CA GLU A 41 -1.37 -16.46 -21.45
C GLU A 41 -2.47 -16.98 -22.37
N HIS A 42 -3.74 -16.52 -22.24
CA HIS A 42 -4.85 -17.10 -23.02
C HIS A 42 -5.94 -16.12 -23.53
N GLY A 43 -5.67 -14.82 -23.59
CA GLY A 43 -6.54 -13.88 -24.33
C GLY A 43 -7.82 -13.41 -23.62
N GLU A 44 -8.07 -13.84 -22.38
CA GLU A 44 -9.11 -13.27 -21.52
C GLU A 44 -8.47 -12.47 -20.39
N VAL A 45 -8.84 -11.18 -20.29
CA VAL A 45 -8.37 -10.27 -19.24
C VAL A 45 -9.36 -10.36 -18.08
N GLU A 46 -9.07 -11.21 -17.10
CA GLU A 46 -9.72 -11.06 -15.79
C GLU A 46 -8.89 -10.06 -14.97
N ALA A 47 -9.50 -8.92 -14.65
CA ALA A 47 -8.95 -7.99 -13.67
C ALA A 47 -8.79 -8.74 -12.34
N GLN A 48 -7.55 -9.08 -12.00
CA GLN A 48 -7.26 -9.82 -10.79
C GLN A 48 -7.50 -8.87 -9.62
N GLY A 49 -8.41 -9.22 -8.69
CA GLY A 49 -8.81 -8.35 -7.57
C GLY A 49 -7.69 -8.01 -6.60
N PRO A 50 -7.98 -7.62 -5.36
CA PRO A 50 -6.93 -7.41 -4.34
C PRO A 50 -6.04 -8.65 -4.18
N LEU A 51 -4.74 -8.45 -3.93
CA LEU A 51 -3.81 -9.54 -3.63
C LEU A 51 -3.99 -9.99 -2.17
N PRO A 52 -3.74 -11.28 -1.82
CA PRO A 52 -3.63 -11.67 -0.43
C PRO A 52 -2.43 -10.96 0.21
N GLU A 53 -2.59 -10.52 1.47
CA GLU A 53 -1.52 -9.86 2.23
C GLU A 53 -0.20 -10.67 2.26
N GLN A 54 -0.31 -12.01 2.29
CA GLN A 54 0.83 -12.92 2.28
C GLN A 54 1.75 -12.73 1.06
N TYR A 55 1.21 -12.25 -0.07
CA TYR A 55 2.03 -11.97 -1.24
C TYR A 55 3.06 -10.89 -0.94
N LEU A 56 2.66 -9.81 -0.24
CA LEU A 56 3.56 -8.73 0.13
C LEU A 56 4.59 -9.22 1.15
N ILE A 57 4.14 -9.92 2.20
CA ILE A 57 5.00 -10.47 3.25
C ILE A 57 6.06 -11.41 2.64
N ASN A 58 5.65 -12.40 1.86
CA ASN A 58 6.56 -13.40 1.29
C ASN A 58 7.62 -12.76 0.39
N ASN A 59 7.23 -11.78 -0.43
CA ASN A 59 8.17 -11.09 -1.29
C ASN A 59 9.16 -10.28 -0.45
N LEU A 60 8.70 -9.48 0.50
CA LEU A 60 9.58 -8.68 1.37
C LEU A 60 10.54 -9.55 2.19
N THR A 61 10.07 -10.66 2.76
CA THR A 61 10.90 -11.62 3.49
C THR A 61 11.96 -12.25 2.58
N MET A 62 11.58 -12.66 1.36
CA MET A 62 12.53 -13.19 0.38
C MET A 62 13.63 -12.17 0.05
N TYR A 63 13.27 -10.89 -0.11
CA TYR A 63 14.26 -9.84 -0.30
C TYR A 63 15.12 -9.65 0.93
N ALA A 64 14.57 -9.53 2.14
CA ALA A 64 15.35 -9.37 3.37
C ALA A 64 16.39 -10.49 3.58
N GLN A 65 16.03 -11.73 3.27
CA GLN A 65 16.93 -12.89 3.33
C GLN A 65 18.11 -12.82 2.36
N ALA A 66 17.99 -12.06 1.26
CA ALA A 66 19.08 -11.83 0.31
C ALA A 66 20.05 -10.70 0.75
N HIS A 67 19.86 -10.13 1.95
CA HIS A 67 20.63 -9.03 2.54
C HIS A 67 20.74 -7.72 1.73
N PRO A 68 19.69 -7.25 1.03
CA PRO A 68 19.72 -6.01 0.25
C PRO A 68 19.63 -4.74 1.13
N PHE A 69 19.33 -4.87 2.42
CA PHE A 69 19.25 -3.76 3.37
C PHE A 69 20.63 -3.40 3.98
N ASP A 70 21.68 -3.56 3.20
CA ASP A 70 23.08 -3.30 3.54
C ASP A 70 23.55 -1.87 3.20
N GLY A 71 22.61 -1.00 2.81
CA GLY A 71 22.89 0.34 2.32
C GLY A 71 23.41 0.39 0.88
N GLN A 72 23.74 -0.75 0.25
CA GLN A 72 24.34 -0.82 -1.08
C GLN A 72 23.32 -1.16 -2.17
N HIS A 73 22.21 -1.83 -1.81
CA HIS A 73 21.20 -2.28 -2.77
C HIS A 73 19.92 -1.43 -2.79
N HIS A 74 19.96 -0.19 -2.26
CA HIS A 74 18.80 0.72 -2.21
C HIS A 74 18.11 0.90 -3.57
N ALA A 75 18.86 0.97 -4.67
CA ALA A 75 18.27 1.09 -6.01
C ALA A 75 17.42 -0.13 -6.40
N SER A 76 17.90 -1.35 -6.12
CA SER A 76 17.15 -2.59 -6.36
C SER A 76 15.92 -2.67 -5.46
N LEU A 77 16.06 -2.29 -4.19
CA LEU A 77 14.95 -2.22 -3.24
C LEU A 77 13.87 -1.23 -3.69
N ARG A 78 14.23 -0.03 -4.14
CA ARG A 78 13.29 0.94 -4.72
C ARG A 78 12.52 0.36 -5.91
N SER A 79 13.21 -0.33 -6.82
CA SER A 79 12.56 -0.99 -7.97
C SER A 79 11.52 -2.02 -7.53
N ASN A 80 11.91 -2.92 -6.62
CA ASN A 80 11.03 -3.99 -6.17
C ASN A 80 9.85 -3.44 -5.38
N LEU A 81 10.09 -2.46 -4.51
CA LEU A 81 9.03 -1.78 -3.76
C LEU A 81 8.06 -1.08 -4.71
N GLY A 82 8.57 -0.36 -5.71
CA GLY A 82 7.75 0.25 -6.77
C GLY A 82 6.84 -0.79 -7.41
N PHE A 83 7.40 -1.91 -7.84
CA PHE A 83 6.64 -3.01 -8.43
C PHE A 83 5.55 -3.55 -7.49
N PHE A 84 5.85 -3.84 -6.23
CA PHE A 84 4.86 -4.39 -5.29
C PHE A 84 3.76 -3.41 -4.93
N VAL A 85 4.08 -2.15 -4.65
CA VAL A 85 3.05 -1.13 -4.38
C VAL A 85 2.19 -0.93 -5.63
N GLY A 86 2.79 -0.98 -6.82
CA GLY A 86 2.06 -0.97 -8.09
C GLY A 86 1.11 -2.14 -8.24
N MET A 87 1.54 -3.37 -7.89
CA MET A 87 0.70 -4.57 -7.91
C MET A 87 -0.49 -4.45 -6.96
N LEU A 88 -0.29 -3.93 -5.75
CA LEU A 88 -1.38 -3.67 -4.79
C LEU A 88 -2.41 -2.69 -5.36
N HIS A 89 -1.93 -1.56 -5.89
CA HIS A 89 -2.80 -0.54 -6.47
C HIS A 89 -3.56 -1.07 -7.67
N GLY A 90 -2.89 -1.78 -8.59
CA GLY A 90 -3.55 -2.35 -9.77
C GLY A 90 -4.67 -3.34 -9.44
N GLY A 91 -4.61 -4.02 -8.28
CA GLY A 91 -5.61 -5.01 -7.87
C GLY A 91 -6.95 -4.40 -7.47
N VAL A 92 -6.95 -3.12 -7.10
CA VAL A 92 -8.16 -2.38 -6.69
C VAL A 92 -8.67 -1.44 -7.78
N LEU A 93 -8.02 -1.38 -8.93
CA LEU A 93 -8.39 -0.50 -10.04
C LEU A 93 -9.20 -1.24 -11.11
N THR A 94 -10.02 -0.47 -11.82
CA THR A 94 -10.63 -0.86 -13.08
C THR A 94 -9.65 -0.60 -14.23
N PRO A 95 -9.85 -1.20 -15.42
CA PRO A 95 -9.07 -0.87 -16.61
C PRO A 95 -9.11 0.61 -17.02
N THR A 96 -10.09 1.37 -16.52
CA THR A 96 -10.22 2.82 -16.73
C THR A 96 -9.51 3.66 -15.67
N GLY A 97 -8.90 3.05 -14.66
CA GLY A 97 -8.11 3.75 -13.63
C GLY A 97 -8.93 4.27 -12.46
N THR A 98 -10.18 3.84 -12.30
CA THR A 98 -11.00 4.14 -11.12
C THR A 98 -10.91 2.99 -10.14
N VAL A 99 -11.14 3.25 -8.85
CA VAL A 99 -11.27 2.18 -7.85
C VAL A 99 -12.46 1.29 -8.22
N ARG A 100 -12.30 -0.03 -8.08
CA ARG A 100 -13.37 -0.99 -8.33
C ARG A 100 -14.44 -0.86 -7.24
N PRO A 101 -15.74 -0.97 -7.59
CA PRO A 101 -16.82 -0.83 -6.61
C PRO A 101 -16.88 -1.99 -5.60
N ASP A 102 -16.30 -3.15 -5.93
CA ASP A 102 -16.22 -4.32 -5.05
C ASP A 102 -14.97 -4.33 -4.15
N ALA A 103 -14.01 -3.43 -4.40
CA ALA A 103 -12.83 -3.32 -3.57
C ALA A 103 -13.10 -2.40 -2.37
N THR A 104 -12.85 -2.90 -1.17
CA THR A 104 -12.96 -2.13 0.08
C THR A 104 -11.62 -2.03 0.83
N THR A 105 -10.61 -2.77 0.37
CA THR A 105 -9.27 -2.85 0.97
C THR A 105 -8.22 -3.00 -0.14
N LEU A 106 -6.97 -2.61 0.13
CA LEU A 106 -5.85 -2.76 -0.82
C LEU A 106 -5.42 -4.23 -1.00
N VAL A 107 -5.65 -5.06 0.01
CA VAL A 107 -5.30 -6.48 0.05
C VAL A 107 -6.45 -7.29 0.64
N VAL A 108 -6.45 -8.60 0.37
CA VAL A 108 -7.32 -9.55 1.08
C VAL A 108 -6.70 -9.86 2.44
N LEU A 109 -7.43 -9.46 3.49
CA LEU A 109 -6.99 -9.57 4.88
C LEU A 109 -7.25 -10.97 5.45
N HIS A 110 -6.21 -11.71 5.81
CA HIS A 110 -6.31 -13.11 6.26
C HIS A 110 -5.96 -13.30 7.73
N THR A 111 -4.83 -12.75 8.18
CA THR A 111 -4.31 -12.89 9.53
C THR A 111 -4.88 -11.81 10.46
N GLU A 112 -4.97 -12.12 11.74
CA GLU A 112 -5.47 -11.18 12.75
C GLU A 112 -4.50 -10.02 12.94
N ASP A 113 -3.21 -10.30 13.03
CA ASP A 113 -2.16 -9.29 13.23
C ASP A 113 -2.12 -8.28 12.08
N PHE A 114 -2.16 -8.76 10.83
CA PHE A 114 -2.18 -7.87 9.67
C PHE A 114 -3.47 -7.04 9.63
N ARG A 115 -4.61 -7.64 9.96
CA ARG A 115 -5.89 -6.92 10.03
C ARG A 115 -5.86 -5.84 11.10
N GLU A 116 -5.33 -6.13 12.28
CA GLU A 116 -5.19 -5.14 13.36
C GLU A 116 -4.30 -3.99 12.91
N GLY A 117 -3.12 -4.29 12.35
CA GLY A 117 -2.23 -3.30 11.78
C GLY A 117 -2.92 -2.46 10.70
N TYR A 118 -3.64 -3.10 9.77
CA TYR A 118 -4.38 -2.43 8.72
C TYR A 118 -5.39 -1.41 9.28
N MET A 119 -6.17 -1.81 10.28
CA MET A 119 -7.12 -0.91 10.94
C MET A 119 -6.42 0.23 11.69
N ARG A 120 -5.26 -0.04 12.29
CA ARG A 120 -4.43 0.98 12.95
C ARG A 120 -3.94 2.03 11.96
N GLY A 121 -3.31 1.60 10.88
CA GLY A 121 -2.77 2.50 9.86
C GLY A 121 -3.87 3.30 9.14
N ARG A 122 -5.00 2.67 8.85
CA ARG A 122 -6.20 3.35 8.36
C ARG A 122 -6.60 4.50 9.27
N ARG A 123 -6.71 4.25 10.58
CA ARG A 123 -7.08 5.26 11.56
C ARG A 123 -6.04 6.38 11.63
N ASP A 124 -4.76 6.02 11.64
CA ASP A 124 -3.68 7.00 11.73
C ASP A 124 -3.70 7.92 10.49
N TYR A 125 -4.07 7.44 9.30
CA TYR A 125 -4.30 8.27 8.11
C TYR A 125 -5.41 9.33 8.27
N PHE A 126 -6.56 8.99 8.87
CA PHE A 126 -7.68 9.96 9.00
C PHE A 126 -7.58 10.87 10.22
N THR A 127 -6.84 10.46 11.25
CA THR A 127 -6.77 11.19 12.53
C THR A 127 -5.60 12.17 12.60
N GLN A 128 -4.63 12.07 11.70
CA GLN A 128 -3.54 13.03 11.64
C GLN A 128 -3.99 14.38 11.08
N TYR A 129 -3.44 15.45 11.66
CA TYR A 129 -3.77 16.83 11.30
C TYR A 129 -3.22 17.23 9.91
N GLU A 130 -2.22 16.49 9.44
CA GLU A 130 -1.59 16.64 8.13
C GLU A 130 -1.88 15.42 7.25
N GLU A 131 -2.03 15.63 5.94
CA GLU A 131 -2.22 14.54 5.01
C GLU A 131 -0.98 13.66 4.99
N ILE A 132 -1.12 12.38 5.37
CA ILE A 132 0.00 11.44 5.29
C ILE A 132 0.38 11.24 3.82
N SER A 133 1.61 11.67 3.50
CA SER A 133 2.25 11.42 2.21
C SER A 133 3.54 10.68 2.43
N HIS A 134 3.51 9.37 2.22
CA HIS A 134 4.73 8.58 2.15
C HIS A 134 5.44 8.86 0.83
N THR A 135 6.76 8.87 0.88
CA THR A 135 7.65 8.73 -0.26
C THR A 135 8.16 7.28 -0.31
N GLU A 136 8.79 6.88 -1.40
CA GLU A 136 9.44 5.57 -1.44
C GLU A 136 10.62 5.45 -0.45
N ASP A 137 11.23 6.57 -0.05
CA ASP A 137 12.31 6.58 0.93
C ASP A 137 11.78 6.36 2.34
N ASP A 138 10.62 6.94 2.68
CA ASP A 138 9.95 6.67 3.96
C ASP A 138 9.59 5.19 4.09
N LEU A 139 9.04 4.61 3.03
CA LEU A 139 8.72 3.17 3.01
C LEU A 139 9.98 2.32 3.15
N LEU A 140 11.08 2.68 2.49
CA LEU A 140 12.34 1.96 2.62
C LEU A 140 12.97 2.12 3.99
N GLU A 141 12.90 3.29 4.61
CA GLU A 141 13.40 3.52 5.97
C GLU A 141 12.63 2.65 6.95
N VAL A 142 11.30 2.64 6.86
CA VAL A 142 10.44 1.79 7.69
C VAL A 142 10.76 0.31 7.50
N LEU A 143 10.86 -0.16 6.25
CA LEU A 143 11.23 -1.55 5.95
C LEU A 143 12.65 -1.90 6.41
N THR A 144 13.58 -0.95 6.30
CA THR A 144 14.98 -1.12 6.75
C THR A 144 15.04 -1.19 8.26
N TRP A 145 14.28 -0.35 8.96
CA TRP A 145 14.17 -0.39 10.41
C TRP A 145 13.64 -1.76 10.86
N TYR A 146 12.55 -2.24 10.25
CA TYR A 146 12.03 -3.59 10.53
C TYR A 146 13.00 -4.73 10.18
N ALA A 147 13.84 -4.55 9.15
CA ALA A 147 14.84 -5.54 8.76
C ALA A 147 16.11 -5.53 9.63
N GLN A 148 16.50 -4.37 10.17
CA GLN A 148 17.72 -4.17 10.96
C GLN A 148 17.52 -4.35 12.46
N ASP A 149 16.33 -4.07 12.99
CA ASP A 149 16.03 -4.16 14.42
C ASP A 149 15.75 -5.59 14.91
N ASP A 150 16.30 -6.59 14.20
CA ASP A 150 16.40 -8.02 14.53
C ASP A 150 15.39 -8.49 15.60
N LEU A 151 14.11 -8.59 15.21
CA LEU A 151 13.00 -8.93 16.11
C LEU A 151 12.86 -8.08 17.38
N TYR A 152 11.77 -7.34 17.47
CA TYR A 152 11.19 -7.11 18.79
C TYR A 152 10.49 -8.40 19.30
N LEU A 153 11.28 -9.21 20.02
CA LEU A 153 10.92 -10.08 21.14
C LEU A 153 9.62 -10.92 21.00
N GLY A 154 9.75 -12.11 20.41
CA GLY A 154 8.83 -13.24 20.66
C GLY A 154 8.33 -13.92 19.38
N ASP A 155 7.55 -13.21 18.58
CA ASP A 155 6.91 -13.71 17.35
C ASP A 155 7.22 -12.80 16.15
N GLN A 156 8.24 -13.19 15.36
CA GLN A 156 8.71 -12.46 14.17
C GLN A 156 7.62 -12.23 13.13
N GLU A 157 6.80 -13.26 12.94
CA GLU A 157 5.86 -13.31 11.83
C GLU A 157 4.69 -12.37 12.12
N SER A 158 4.12 -12.45 13.33
CA SER A 158 3.06 -11.55 13.78
C SER A 158 3.47 -10.07 13.74
N THR A 159 4.69 -9.74 14.16
CA THR A 159 5.17 -8.35 14.17
C THR A 159 5.31 -7.78 12.76
N LEU A 160 5.88 -8.55 11.83
CA LEU A 160 6.00 -8.14 10.44
C LEU A 160 4.62 -8.01 9.78
N HIS A 161 3.71 -8.95 10.05
CA HIS A 161 2.34 -8.89 9.57
C HIS A 161 1.64 -7.62 10.05
N TRP A 162 1.73 -7.31 11.34
CA TRP A 162 1.14 -6.10 11.92
C TRP A 162 1.72 -4.82 11.31
N ALA A 163 3.05 -4.72 11.24
CA ALA A 163 3.76 -3.57 10.67
C ALA A 163 3.38 -3.30 9.21
N MET A 164 3.37 -4.35 8.40
CA MET A 164 2.94 -4.25 7.01
C MET A 164 1.45 -3.95 6.88
N GLY A 165 0.65 -4.46 7.81
CA GLY A 165 -0.74 -4.05 8.00
C GLY A 165 -0.85 -2.54 8.13
N CYS A 166 -0.12 -1.92 9.07
CA CYS A 166 -0.12 -0.47 9.30
C CYS A 166 0.19 0.32 8.02
N ILE A 167 1.29 0.00 7.34
CA ILE A 167 1.69 0.68 6.09
C ILE A 167 0.59 0.55 5.04
N VAL A 168 0.07 -0.66 4.79
CA VAL A 168 -0.97 -0.87 3.79
C VAL A 168 -2.28 -0.19 4.20
N GLY A 169 -2.58 -0.10 5.48
CA GLY A 169 -3.68 0.65 6.06
C GLY A 169 -3.59 2.13 5.72
N GLU A 170 -2.45 2.77 6.01
CA GLU A 170 -2.19 4.18 5.72
C GLU A 170 -2.31 4.48 4.22
N LEU A 171 -1.64 3.68 3.37
CA LEU A 171 -1.71 3.81 1.92
C LEU A 171 -3.13 3.72 1.37
N SER A 172 -3.95 2.85 1.98
CA SER A 172 -5.33 2.64 1.54
C SER A 172 -6.26 3.83 1.86
N GLY A 173 -5.86 4.71 2.79
CA GLY A 173 -6.52 5.97 3.11
C GLY A 173 -6.82 6.84 1.89
N ARG A 174 -5.89 6.86 0.92
CA ARG A 174 -6.00 7.65 -0.31
C ARG A 174 -7.09 7.18 -1.28
N LEU A 175 -7.48 5.90 -1.19
CA LEU A 175 -8.41 5.30 -2.13
C LEU A 175 -9.78 5.04 -1.52
N PHE A 176 -9.81 4.61 -0.26
CA PHE A 176 -11.05 4.21 0.40
C PHE A 176 -11.44 5.25 1.43
N PRO A 177 -12.69 5.75 1.40
CA PRO A 177 -13.15 6.73 2.37
C PRO A 177 -13.15 6.13 3.78
N MET A 178 -13.17 7.01 4.79
CA MET A 178 -13.34 6.61 6.18
C MET A 178 -14.66 5.85 6.37
N THR A 179 -14.57 4.69 7.02
CA THR A 179 -15.72 3.87 7.39
C THR A 179 -16.44 4.45 8.61
N GLU A 180 -17.68 4.02 8.86
CA GLU A 180 -18.41 4.41 10.06
C GLU A 180 -17.75 3.90 11.35
N GLN A 181 -17.17 2.71 11.33
CA GLN A 181 -16.45 2.14 12.46
C GLN A 181 -15.22 2.98 12.83
N GLU A 182 -14.48 3.46 11.83
CA GLU A 182 -13.33 4.35 12.03
C GLU A 182 -13.78 5.70 12.62
N ARG A 183 -14.87 6.28 12.11
CA ARG A 183 -15.45 7.53 12.67
C ARG A 183 -15.84 7.38 14.13
N LEU A 184 -16.50 6.28 14.50
CA LEU A 184 -16.92 6.05 15.89
C LEU A 184 -15.72 5.93 16.86
N HIS A 185 -14.57 5.44 16.39
CA HIS A 185 -13.34 5.39 17.19
C HIS A 185 -12.64 6.75 17.30
N GLU A 186 -12.71 7.60 16.28
CA GLU A 186 -12.22 8.98 16.32
C GLU A 186 -12.95 9.81 17.39
N TYR A 187 -14.28 9.68 17.49
CA TYR A 187 -15.06 10.32 18.56
C TYR A 187 -14.90 9.67 19.94
N ALA A 188 -14.25 8.51 20.02
CA ALA A 188 -13.95 7.83 21.28
C ALA A 188 -12.56 8.19 21.85
N LEU A 189 -11.81 9.07 21.17
CA LEU A 189 -10.59 9.67 21.73
C LEU A 189 -10.92 10.46 23.00
N SER A 190 -10.02 10.32 23.97
CA SER A 190 -10.22 10.45 25.41
C SER A 190 -10.82 11.79 25.87
N PRO A 191 -11.61 11.83 26.98
CA PRO A 191 -12.04 13.07 27.63
C PRO A 191 -10.89 14.07 27.93
N VAL A 192 -9.64 13.59 27.93
CA VAL A 192 -8.44 14.40 28.12
C VAL A 192 -8.11 15.26 26.88
N GLU A 193 -8.35 14.78 25.66
CA GLU A 193 -8.06 15.53 24.42
C GLU A 193 -9.18 16.55 24.09
N GLN A 194 -10.43 16.21 24.45
CA GLN A 194 -11.56 17.15 24.36
C GLN A 194 -11.41 18.32 25.34
N ALA A 195 -10.72 18.13 26.47
CA ALA A 195 -10.46 19.19 27.44
C ALA A 195 -9.41 20.20 26.95
N THR A 196 -8.43 19.77 26.16
CA THR A 196 -7.37 20.65 25.62
C THR A 196 -7.89 21.54 24.50
N MET A 197 -8.76 21.02 23.63
CA MET A 197 -9.36 21.84 22.54
C MET A 197 -10.35 22.91 23.03
N LEU A 198 -10.93 22.76 24.22
CA LEU A 198 -11.79 23.77 24.84
C LEU A 198 -11.03 24.81 25.67
N GLN A 199 -9.72 24.63 25.89
CA GLN A 199 -8.88 25.59 26.61
C GLN A 199 -8.15 26.57 25.69
N GLU A 200 -8.13 26.30 24.37
CA GLU A 200 -7.47 27.14 23.36
C GLU A 200 -8.46 27.90 22.44
N ALA A 201 -9.76 27.87 22.73
CA ALA A 201 -10.82 28.63 22.07
C ALA A 201 -11.36 29.75 22.96
#